data_AF-F4WP63-F1
#
_entry.id   AF-F4WP63-F1
#
_cell.length_a   1.000
_cell.length_b   1.000
_cell.length_c   1.000
_cell.angle_alpha   90.00
_cell.angle_beta   90.00
_cell.angle_gamma   90.00
#
_symmetry.space_group_name_H-M   'P 1'
#
loop_
_entity.id
_entity.type
_entity.pdbx_description
1 polymer ?
#
loop_
_entity_poly.entity_id
_entity_poly.type
_entity_poly.pdbx_seq_one_letter_code
_entity_poly.pdbx_strand_id
1 'polypeptide(L)'
;MVGCYFPADFQGEFVTQVSGKGVEGMANAPIQYSAINITFNAIPVWGYCHKRVGDNVLLIDRFNDKDCIRCFRLQRRSRNVIEMFAETFNRCYTLESAALASCSALNSTSILYRTKEIDGSATRREYCPIAGLYHFKYSVNNNSAVSLECNTFSSEFSNCPDGSILQLKFKRCNFEKRNVQYNCLGSWPGPNNSTYFALWDNDVNDGGPQYRCGLYYVDNKRGKTYMALSSDSSCTQDLDNATHGYETLILSKSLNQKKMPEYVITHVATFPKWAQGVWKESLIVNGTMTFTDLNGYNSYTFITVESNEETGRHIVYSKDQCEQSAFVCLLMRQRSENVLEFALGTINNPVSYQSDLCDDPYMDKRLWMTQSRIERVVESPCPITGQYVGRITDLSGMCAELSSNCNTREIMYFKVNDCESGELYEERTYLCLGQWEEDGVMYTYTMRNDTATNECFVGLIVNDEEIYIKEAGDHCTRNIDPKQQGMRLYKKGQCYGNSPSPAPTPMKPIPHNPIMRITTPRPRISGTTRISENAVSSSTLCRSTMSTTFMLLVAVVIAKVAFPYTLE
;
A
#
# COMPACT_ATOMS: atom_id res chain seq x y z
N MET A 1 36.05 3.30 3.14
CA MET A 1 35.35 3.63 1.88
C MET A 1 34.01 2.93 1.94
N VAL A 2 32.90 3.62 1.66
CA VAL A 2 31.59 2.98 1.58
C VAL A 2 31.55 2.23 0.26
N GLY A 3 31.38 0.89 0.30
CA GLY A 3 31.18 0.09 -0.90
C GLY A 3 29.93 0.56 -1.65
N CYS A 4 29.97 0.55 -2.98
CA CYS A 4 28.79 0.83 -3.80
C CYS A 4 27.95 -0.45 -3.90
N TYR A 5 26.70 -0.39 -3.43
CA TYR A 5 25.79 -1.54 -3.45
C TYR A 5 24.35 -1.13 -3.79
N PHE A 6 23.56 -2.11 -4.21
CA PHE A 6 22.11 -2.05 -4.36
C PHE A 6 21.43 -2.68 -3.14
N PRO A 7 20.50 -1.98 -2.46
CA PRO A 7 19.74 -2.58 -1.36
C PRO A 7 18.97 -3.83 -1.82
N ALA A 8 18.73 -4.78 -0.92
CA ALA A 8 18.06 -6.04 -1.24
C ALA A 8 16.70 -5.85 -1.94
N ASP A 9 15.95 -4.79 -1.59
CA ASP A 9 14.69 -4.41 -2.20
C ASP A 9 14.78 -4.13 -3.73
N PHE A 10 15.96 -3.77 -4.24
CA PHE A 10 16.22 -3.53 -5.66
C PHE A 10 16.80 -4.75 -6.39
N GLN A 11 17.27 -5.75 -5.66
CA GLN A 11 17.92 -6.92 -6.23
C GLN A 11 16.90 -7.96 -6.70
N GLY A 12 17.27 -8.78 -7.68
CA GLY A 12 16.44 -9.84 -8.24
C GLY A 12 16.44 -9.86 -9.77
N GLU A 13 15.59 -10.71 -10.35
CA GLU A 13 15.39 -10.80 -11.79
C GLU A 13 14.20 -9.93 -12.22
N PHE A 14 14.39 -9.19 -13.31
CA PHE A 14 13.42 -8.31 -13.91
C PHE A 14 13.37 -8.49 -15.42
N VAL A 15 12.32 -7.98 -16.04
CA VAL A 15 12.23 -7.81 -17.49
C VAL A 15 11.84 -6.37 -17.85
N THR A 16 12.28 -5.93 -19.02
CA THR A 16 11.92 -4.62 -19.56
C THR A 16 11.73 -4.68 -21.07
N GLN A 17 10.88 -3.81 -21.60
CA GLN A 17 10.62 -3.74 -23.04
C GLN A 17 11.80 -3.08 -23.76
N VAL A 18 12.30 -3.70 -24.83
CA VAL A 18 13.44 -3.20 -25.62
C VAL A 18 13.08 -2.87 -27.07
N SER A 19 12.00 -3.45 -27.61
CA SER A 19 11.46 -3.11 -28.93
C SER A 19 9.95 -3.38 -28.98
N GLY A 20 9.23 -2.71 -29.87
CA GLY A 20 7.78 -2.88 -30.03
C GLY A 20 7.07 -1.58 -30.43
N LYS A 21 5.73 -1.60 -30.44
CA LYS A 21 4.90 -0.40 -30.58
C LYS A 21 5.36 0.67 -29.57
N GLY A 22 5.71 1.86 -30.05
CA GLY A 22 6.23 2.95 -29.21
C GLY A 22 7.75 3.13 -29.19
N VAL A 23 8.54 2.22 -29.78
CA VAL A 23 9.99 2.45 -30.00
C VAL A 23 10.19 3.12 -31.36
N GLU A 24 10.96 4.22 -31.41
CA GLU A 24 11.21 5.01 -32.64
C GLU A 24 11.57 4.11 -33.83
N GLY A 25 10.75 4.17 -34.89
CA GLY A 25 10.95 3.42 -36.13
C GLY A 25 10.33 2.01 -36.21
N MET A 26 9.63 1.53 -35.17
CA MET A 26 9.12 0.14 -35.11
C MET A 26 7.62 0.02 -34.74
N ALA A 27 6.75 0.87 -35.31
CA ALA A 27 5.31 0.92 -34.99
C ALA A 27 4.52 -0.39 -35.26
N ASN A 28 5.07 -1.36 -36.00
CA ASN A 28 4.44 -2.64 -36.31
C ASN A 28 5.26 -3.87 -35.85
N ALA A 29 6.34 -3.67 -35.09
CA ALA A 29 7.15 -4.79 -34.60
C ALA A 29 6.51 -5.44 -33.36
N PRO A 30 6.64 -6.77 -33.18
CA PRO A 30 6.20 -7.43 -31.95
C PRO A 30 6.95 -6.87 -30.74
N ILE A 31 6.28 -6.79 -29.60
CA ILE A 31 6.89 -6.37 -28.34
C ILE A 31 7.91 -7.42 -27.90
N GLN A 32 9.14 -6.99 -27.61
CA GLN A 32 10.21 -7.85 -27.12
C GLN A 32 10.69 -7.38 -25.75
N TYR A 33 11.07 -8.35 -24.92
CA TYR A 33 11.55 -8.12 -23.56
C TYR A 33 13.00 -8.57 -23.43
N SER A 34 13.77 -7.83 -22.64
CA SER A 34 15.09 -8.24 -22.18
C SER A 34 15.04 -8.51 -20.68
N ALA A 35 15.69 -9.59 -20.26
CA ALA A 35 15.93 -9.85 -18.85
C ALA A 35 17.01 -8.91 -18.30
N ILE A 36 16.81 -8.42 -17.09
CA ILE A 36 17.72 -7.57 -16.33
C ILE A 36 17.90 -8.22 -14.96
N ASN A 37 19.14 -8.44 -14.56
CA ASN A 37 19.46 -8.94 -13.22
C ASN A 37 20.11 -7.80 -12.42
N ILE A 38 19.57 -7.51 -11.24
CA ILE A 38 20.16 -6.56 -10.30
C ILE A 38 20.70 -7.37 -9.13
N THR A 39 22.02 -7.35 -8.98
CA THR A 39 22.75 -8.04 -7.90
C THR A 39 23.20 -7.03 -6.85
N PHE A 40 23.83 -7.49 -5.77
CA PHE A 40 24.27 -6.61 -4.68
C PHE A 40 25.19 -5.47 -5.15
N ASN A 41 26.03 -5.68 -6.16
CA ASN A 41 27.01 -4.68 -6.63
C ASN A 41 27.04 -4.51 -8.15
N ALA A 42 26.09 -5.05 -8.91
CA ALA A 42 26.12 -4.94 -10.36
C ALA A 42 24.74 -5.04 -11.00
N ILE A 43 24.59 -4.38 -12.14
CA ILE A 43 23.59 -4.70 -13.14
C ILE A 43 24.37 -5.19 -14.36
N PRO A 44 24.57 -6.50 -14.54
CA PRO A 44 25.60 -7.02 -15.47
C PRO A 44 25.51 -6.51 -16.91
N VAL A 45 24.30 -6.16 -17.38
CA VAL A 45 24.08 -5.60 -18.73
C VAL A 45 24.59 -4.16 -18.86
N TRP A 46 24.77 -3.43 -17.75
CA TRP A 46 25.14 -2.01 -17.71
C TRP A 46 26.42 -1.69 -16.93
N GLY A 47 26.87 -2.57 -16.03
CA GLY A 47 28.13 -2.44 -15.31
C GLY A 47 28.05 -2.75 -13.80
N TYR A 48 29.18 -2.59 -13.13
CA TYR A 48 29.36 -2.75 -11.70
C TYR A 48 29.17 -1.42 -10.97
N CYS A 49 28.63 -1.47 -9.76
CA CYS A 49 28.45 -0.33 -8.88
C CYS A 49 29.82 0.25 -8.50
N HIS A 50 30.11 1.44 -9.01
CA HIS A 50 31.36 2.16 -8.73
C HIS A 50 31.17 3.13 -7.56
N LYS A 51 30.10 3.92 -7.59
CA LYS A 51 29.83 4.94 -6.57
C LYS A 51 28.35 5.26 -6.43
N ARG A 52 27.88 5.45 -5.20
CA ARG A 52 26.53 5.96 -4.90
C ARG A 52 26.60 7.42 -4.45
N VAL A 53 25.72 8.26 -4.98
CA VAL A 53 25.60 9.69 -4.66
C VAL A 53 24.12 10.02 -4.47
N GLY A 54 23.67 10.02 -3.21
CA GLY A 54 22.24 10.09 -2.89
C GLY A 54 21.49 8.88 -3.45
N ASP A 55 20.45 9.16 -4.25
CA ASP A 55 19.65 8.14 -4.94
C ASP A 55 20.26 7.71 -6.29
N ASN A 56 21.34 8.37 -6.72
CA ASN A 56 22.01 8.06 -7.97
C ASN A 56 23.13 7.05 -7.75
N VAL A 57 23.36 6.20 -8.74
CA VAL A 57 24.44 5.21 -8.77
C VAL A 57 25.21 5.36 -10.06
N LEU A 58 26.54 5.43 -9.95
CA LEU A 58 27.45 5.33 -11.07
C LEU A 58 27.80 3.86 -11.29
N LEU A 59 27.49 3.37 -12.49
CA LEU A 59 27.93 2.06 -12.96
C LEU A 59 29.14 2.22 -13.86
N ILE A 60 30.12 1.36 -13.65
CA ILE A 60 31.32 1.26 -14.49
C ILE A 60 31.32 -0.07 -15.21
N ASP A 61 31.54 0.00 -16.51
CA ASP A 61 31.71 -1.15 -17.37
C ASP A 61 33.02 -1.00 -18.15
N ARG A 62 33.77 -2.09 -18.29
CA ARG A 62 35.11 -2.09 -18.87
C ARG A 62 35.11 -2.85 -20.18
N PHE A 63 35.07 -2.11 -21.28
CA PHE A 63 35.20 -2.66 -22.63
C PHE A 63 36.51 -2.18 -23.27
N ASN A 64 37.36 -3.13 -23.70
CA ASN A 64 38.62 -2.85 -24.42
C ASN A 64 39.52 -1.81 -23.72
N ASP A 65 39.75 -1.99 -22.42
CA ASP A 65 40.59 -1.10 -21.58
C ASP A 65 40.11 0.36 -21.47
N LYS A 66 38.86 0.64 -21.82
CA LYS A 66 38.22 1.94 -21.58
C LYS A 66 37.08 1.79 -20.58
N ASP A 67 37.12 2.63 -19.56
CA ASP A 67 36.03 2.74 -18.59
C ASP A 67 34.84 3.46 -19.25
N CYS A 68 33.67 2.84 -19.14
CA CYS A 68 32.40 3.36 -19.60
C CYS A 68 31.52 3.59 -18.36
N ILE A 69 31.51 4.82 -17.87
CA ILE A 69 30.83 5.23 -16.65
C ILE A 69 29.47 5.83 -17.02
N ARG A 70 28.41 5.35 -16.38
CA ARG A 70 27.03 5.80 -16.58
C ARG A 70 26.37 6.12 -15.25
N CYS A 71 25.54 7.15 -15.23
CA CYS A 71 24.72 7.46 -14.06
C CYS A 71 23.30 6.92 -14.21
N PHE A 72 22.82 6.25 -13.18
CA PHE A 72 21.48 5.71 -13.08
C PHE A 72 20.80 6.18 -11.80
N ARG A 73 19.48 6.28 -11.84
CA ARG A 73 18.63 6.37 -10.64
C ARG A 73 17.55 5.30 -10.74
N LEU A 74 17.50 4.44 -9.73
CA LEU A 74 16.45 3.42 -9.61
C LEU A 74 15.42 3.91 -8.61
N GLN A 75 14.16 3.99 -9.04
CA GLN A 75 13.05 4.32 -8.18
C GLN A 75 12.13 3.11 -8.06
N ARG A 76 12.03 2.56 -6.85
CA ARG A 76 11.04 1.53 -6.56
C ARG A 76 9.64 2.14 -6.59
N ARG A 77 8.78 1.67 -7.50
CA ARG A 77 7.38 2.11 -7.62
C ARG A 77 6.42 1.22 -6.84
N SER A 78 6.68 -0.09 -6.86
CA SER A 78 6.03 -1.11 -6.02
C SER A 78 7.04 -2.20 -5.68
N ARG A 79 6.65 -3.31 -5.04
CA ARG A 79 7.57 -4.44 -4.83
C ARG A 79 8.05 -5.05 -6.16
N ASN A 80 7.15 -5.13 -7.13
CA ASN A 80 7.41 -5.81 -8.41
C ASN A 80 7.69 -4.83 -9.56
N VAL A 81 7.74 -3.52 -9.32
CA VAL A 81 7.99 -2.51 -10.35
C VAL A 81 9.07 -1.53 -9.91
N ILE A 82 10.12 -1.42 -10.72
CA ILE A 82 11.16 -0.39 -10.60
C ILE A 82 11.12 0.47 -11.84
N GLU A 83 11.11 1.78 -11.66
CA GLU A 83 11.34 2.73 -12.75
C GLU A 83 12.80 3.15 -12.74
N MET A 84 13.41 3.08 -13.91
CA MET A 84 14.81 3.43 -14.10
C MET A 84 14.94 4.74 -14.87
N PHE A 85 15.80 5.61 -14.35
CA PHE A 85 16.17 6.86 -14.98
C PHE A 85 17.63 6.82 -15.44
N ALA A 86 17.84 7.15 -16.70
CA ALA A 86 19.14 7.27 -17.34
C ALA A 86 19.10 8.45 -18.33
N GLU A 87 20.26 8.89 -18.83
CA GLU A 87 20.31 9.84 -19.93
C GLU A 87 19.93 9.14 -21.25
N THR A 88 20.68 8.09 -21.59
CA THR A 88 20.38 7.05 -22.60
C THR A 88 21.28 5.84 -22.29
N PHE A 89 20.92 4.63 -22.73
CA PHE A 89 21.80 3.46 -22.51
C PHE A 89 23.10 3.49 -23.33
N ASN A 90 23.08 4.17 -24.47
CA ASN A 90 24.18 4.17 -25.44
C ASN A 90 25.26 5.23 -25.13
N ARG A 91 24.97 6.21 -24.26
CA ARG A 91 25.92 7.25 -23.87
C ARG A 91 26.64 6.87 -22.59
N CYS A 92 27.97 6.96 -22.59
CA CYS A 92 28.77 6.82 -21.38
C CYS A 92 29.98 7.76 -21.38
N TYR A 93 30.58 7.89 -20.21
CA TYR A 93 31.66 8.84 -19.94
C TYR A 93 32.91 8.10 -19.47
N THR A 94 34.08 8.62 -19.81
CA THR A 94 35.37 8.08 -19.33
C THR A 94 35.84 8.74 -18.03
N LEU A 95 35.25 9.88 -17.66
CA LEU A 95 35.58 10.64 -16.45
C LEU A 95 34.41 10.60 -15.46
N GLU A 96 34.70 10.27 -14.20
CA GLU A 96 33.69 10.21 -13.12
C GLU A 96 32.95 11.55 -12.95
N SER A 97 33.68 12.68 -13.03
CA SER A 97 33.08 14.02 -12.89
C SER A 97 32.05 14.33 -13.98
N ALA A 98 32.28 13.84 -15.21
CA ALA A 98 31.34 14.02 -16.31
C ALA A 98 30.10 13.13 -16.14
N ALA A 99 30.27 11.88 -15.69
CA ALA A 99 29.15 10.99 -15.36
C ALA A 99 28.30 11.53 -14.19
N LEU A 100 28.94 12.12 -13.17
CA LEU A 100 28.23 12.76 -12.06
C LEU A 100 27.41 13.96 -12.53
N ALA A 101 27.96 14.77 -13.42
CA ALA A 101 27.23 15.90 -14.00
C ALA A 101 26.01 15.45 -14.82
N SER A 102 26.06 14.27 -15.46
CA SER A 102 24.91 13.75 -16.22
C SER A 102 23.75 13.30 -15.33
N CYS A 103 23.99 13.03 -14.03
CA CYS A 103 22.94 12.63 -13.09
C CYS A 103 21.84 13.68 -12.89
N SER A 104 22.07 14.95 -13.25
CA SER A 104 21.04 16.00 -13.15
C SER A 104 20.04 15.99 -14.32
N ALA A 105 20.33 15.25 -15.40
CA ALA A 105 19.54 15.24 -16.63
C ALA A 105 18.92 13.86 -16.94
N LEU A 106 18.65 13.06 -15.89
CA LEU A 106 18.08 11.72 -16.07
C LEU A 106 16.59 11.78 -16.39
N ASN A 107 16.17 11.02 -17.40
CA ASN A 107 14.76 10.86 -17.77
C ASN A 107 14.32 9.42 -17.51
N SER A 108 13.01 9.22 -17.33
CA SER A 108 12.46 7.87 -17.27
C SER A 108 12.78 7.16 -18.57
N THR A 109 13.54 6.08 -18.50
CA THR A 109 14.05 5.37 -19.67
C THR A 109 13.38 4.01 -19.81
N SER A 110 13.06 3.36 -18.69
CA SER A 110 12.44 2.03 -18.71
C SER A 110 11.71 1.69 -17.41
N ILE A 111 10.71 0.83 -17.54
CA ILE A 111 10.06 0.15 -16.42
C ILE A 111 10.58 -1.28 -16.35
N LEU A 112 11.01 -1.70 -15.17
CA LEU A 112 11.49 -3.04 -14.87
C LEU A 112 10.40 -3.77 -14.08
N TYR A 113 9.92 -4.89 -14.62
CA TYR A 113 8.93 -5.76 -13.99
C TYR A 113 9.62 -6.96 -13.38
N ARG A 114 9.49 -7.16 -12.08
CA ARG A 114 10.13 -8.26 -11.35
C ARG A 114 9.55 -9.60 -11.83
N THR A 115 10.43 -10.56 -12.05
CA THR A 115 10.09 -11.95 -12.41
C THR A 115 10.52 -12.95 -11.35
N LYS A 116 11.57 -12.63 -10.56
CA LYS A 116 11.97 -13.41 -9.38
C LYS A 116 12.49 -12.52 -8.25
N GLU A 117 12.37 -13.01 -7.03
CA GLU A 117 13.00 -12.42 -5.84
C GLU A 117 14.52 -12.71 -5.82
N ILE A 118 15.24 -12.09 -4.89
CA ILE A 118 16.71 -12.22 -4.75
C ILE A 118 17.18 -13.67 -4.54
N ASP A 119 16.37 -14.50 -3.89
CA ASP A 119 16.65 -15.92 -3.62
C ASP A 119 16.23 -16.84 -4.80
N GLY A 120 15.75 -16.26 -5.90
CA GLY A 120 15.22 -16.98 -7.05
C GLY A 120 13.80 -17.53 -6.86
N SER A 121 13.14 -17.24 -5.74
CA SER A 121 11.75 -17.60 -5.53
C SER A 121 10.79 -16.79 -6.40
N ALA A 122 9.56 -17.30 -6.57
CA ALA A 122 8.53 -16.63 -7.34
C ALA A 122 8.15 -15.29 -6.70
N THR A 123 7.87 -14.28 -7.53
CA THR A 123 7.45 -12.97 -7.05
C THR A 123 6.19 -13.07 -6.19
N ARG A 124 6.21 -12.35 -5.07
CA ARG A 124 4.99 -12.17 -4.29
C ARG A 124 3.97 -11.37 -5.08
N ARG A 125 2.70 -11.80 -5.04
CA ARG A 125 1.60 -11.06 -5.67
C ARG A 125 1.32 -9.76 -4.91
N GLU A 126 0.75 -8.80 -5.61
CA GLU A 126 0.36 -7.49 -5.07
C GLU A 126 -1.17 -7.35 -5.04
N TYR A 127 -1.70 -6.63 -4.05
CA TYR A 127 -3.13 -6.33 -4.02
C TYR A 127 -3.51 -5.39 -5.16
N CYS A 128 -4.64 -5.68 -5.81
CA CYS A 128 -5.11 -4.86 -6.91
C CYS A 128 -5.68 -3.52 -6.43
N PRO A 129 -5.33 -2.40 -7.07
CA PRO A 129 -5.75 -1.07 -6.60
C PRO A 129 -7.24 -0.76 -6.85
N ILE A 130 -7.91 -1.56 -7.70
CA ILE A 130 -9.35 -1.46 -7.96
C ILE A 130 -10.00 -2.71 -7.39
N ALA A 131 -10.73 -2.56 -6.28
CA ALA A 131 -11.32 -3.67 -5.54
C ALA A 131 -12.85 -3.65 -5.56
N GLY A 132 -13.44 -4.84 -5.71
CA GLY A 132 -14.87 -5.07 -5.63
C GLY A 132 -15.50 -5.59 -6.92
N LEU A 133 -16.83 -5.51 -6.99
CA LEU A 133 -17.63 -5.98 -8.12
C LEU A 133 -18.16 -4.83 -8.96
N TYR A 134 -17.87 -4.85 -10.26
CA TYR A 134 -18.22 -3.79 -11.20
C TYR A 134 -18.82 -4.33 -12.49
N HIS A 135 -19.61 -3.49 -13.14
CA HIS A 135 -19.94 -3.60 -14.55
C HIS A 135 -19.14 -2.57 -15.34
N PHE A 136 -18.74 -2.89 -16.58
CA PHE A 136 -17.91 -1.99 -17.36
C PHE A 136 -18.37 -1.78 -18.79
N LYS A 137 -18.04 -0.59 -19.32
CA LYS A 137 -17.92 -0.31 -20.76
C LYS A 137 -16.46 -0.36 -21.17
N TYR A 138 -16.18 -0.69 -22.42
CA TYR A 138 -14.82 -0.84 -22.95
C TYR A 138 -14.72 -0.27 -24.36
N SER A 139 -13.57 0.31 -24.70
CA SER A 139 -13.24 0.76 -26.05
C SER A 139 -11.74 0.68 -26.31
N VAL A 140 -11.35 0.40 -27.56
CA VAL A 140 -9.97 0.43 -28.05
C VAL A 140 -9.78 1.58 -29.03
N ASN A 141 -8.78 2.41 -28.78
CA ASN A 141 -8.36 3.53 -29.62
C ASN A 141 -7.14 3.13 -30.45
N ASN A 142 -7.35 2.37 -31.53
CA ASN A 142 -6.28 1.88 -32.41
C ASN A 142 -6.26 2.55 -33.80
N ASN A 143 -6.97 3.66 -33.98
CA ASN A 143 -7.13 4.36 -35.27
C ASN A 143 -7.64 3.48 -36.43
N SER A 144 -8.27 2.34 -36.13
CA SER A 144 -8.83 1.45 -37.15
C SER A 144 -10.25 1.87 -37.54
N ALA A 145 -10.70 1.44 -38.72
CA ALA A 145 -12.05 1.73 -39.22
C ALA A 145 -13.17 1.02 -38.43
N VAL A 146 -12.82 0.00 -37.63
CA VAL A 146 -13.77 -0.77 -36.81
C VAL A 146 -13.39 -0.58 -35.33
N SER A 147 -14.20 0.17 -34.58
CA SER A 147 -13.99 0.31 -33.14
C SER A 147 -14.23 -1.04 -32.45
N LEU A 148 -13.31 -1.50 -31.61
CA LEU A 148 -13.57 -2.64 -30.72
C LEU A 148 -14.15 -2.10 -29.42
N GLU A 149 -15.40 -2.44 -29.13
CA GLU A 149 -16.14 -1.79 -28.04
C GLU A 149 -17.20 -2.66 -27.36
N CYS A 150 -17.44 -2.34 -26.10
CA CYS A 150 -18.57 -2.79 -25.29
C CYS A 150 -19.30 -1.56 -24.76
N ASN A 151 -20.34 -1.11 -25.46
CA ASN A 151 -21.01 0.15 -25.17
C ASN A 151 -22.01 0.09 -23.99
N THR A 152 -22.26 -1.11 -23.45
CA THR A 152 -23.22 -1.36 -22.37
C THR A 152 -22.51 -1.84 -21.11
N PHE A 153 -23.09 -1.57 -19.93
CA PHE A 153 -22.61 -2.09 -18.63
C PHE A 153 -23.05 -3.54 -18.41
N SER A 154 -22.86 -4.42 -19.40
CA SER A 154 -23.19 -5.85 -19.27
C SER A 154 -21.97 -6.73 -18.99
N SER A 155 -20.77 -6.26 -19.32
CA SER A 155 -19.51 -6.91 -18.96
C SER A 155 -19.23 -6.78 -17.46
N GLU A 156 -18.46 -7.71 -16.89
CA GLU A 156 -18.19 -7.81 -15.45
C GLU A 156 -16.69 -7.68 -15.15
N PHE A 157 -16.37 -6.84 -14.17
CA PHE A 157 -15.02 -6.64 -13.66
C PHE A 157 -15.00 -6.97 -12.17
N SER A 158 -14.04 -7.76 -11.71
CA SER A 158 -13.91 -8.11 -10.29
C SER A 158 -12.51 -8.54 -9.88
N ASN A 159 -12.17 -8.34 -8.61
CA ASN A 159 -10.98 -8.94 -7.97
C ASN A 159 -11.35 -10.01 -6.92
N CYS A 160 -12.34 -10.83 -7.22
CA CYS A 160 -12.89 -11.84 -6.31
C CYS A 160 -12.67 -13.27 -6.81
N PRO A 161 -12.40 -14.24 -5.92
CA PRO A 161 -12.21 -14.09 -4.47
C PRO A 161 -10.80 -13.61 -4.07
N ASP A 162 -9.85 -13.63 -5.00
CA ASP A 162 -8.46 -13.27 -4.75
C ASP A 162 -8.19 -11.82 -5.17
N GLY A 163 -7.97 -10.93 -4.19
CA GLY A 163 -7.77 -9.51 -4.43
C GLY A 163 -6.49 -9.14 -5.18
N SER A 164 -5.60 -10.10 -5.45
CA SER A 164 -4.39 -9.92 -6.26
C SER A 164 -4.60 -10.16 -7.77
N ILE A 165 -5.81 -10.56 -8.17
CA ILE A 165 -6.15 -10.89 -9.57
C ILE A 165 -7.31 -10.03 -10.03
N LEU A 166 -7.19 -9.36 -11.18
CA LEU A 166 -8.33 -8.72 -11.87
C LEU A 166 -8.90 -9.66 -12.91
N GLN A 167 -10.22 -9.82 -12.91
CA GLN A 167 -10.95 -10.62 -13.88
C GLN A 167 -11.90 -9.74 -14.67
N LEU A 168 -11.80 -9.81 -16.00
CA LEU A 168 -12.67 -9.12 -16.94
C LEU A 168 -13.43 -10.14 -17.77
N LYS A 169 -14.76 -10.10 -17.71
CA LYS A 169 -15.65 -10.96 -18.49
C LYS A 169 -16.44 -10.11 -19.47
N PHE A 170 -16.07 -10.18 -20.74
CA PHE A 170 -16.66 -9.36 -21.79
C PHE A 170 -18.00 -9.96 -22.24
N LYS A 171 -19.06 -9.13 -22.24
CA LYS A 171 -20.41 -9.53 -22.64
C LYS A 171 -21.01 -8.49 -23.57
N ARG A 172 -21.70 -8.96 -24.61
CA ARG A 172 -22.42 -8.13 -25.60
C ARG A 172 -21.53 -7.03 -26.23
N CYS A 173 -20.32 -7.40 -26.60
CA CYS A 173 -19.38 -6.56 -27.33
C CYS A 173 -19.47 -6.86 -28.83
N ASN A 174 -18.90 -6.00 -29.66
CA ASN A 174 -18.86 -6.19 -31.11
C ASN A 174 -17.70 -7.07 -31.61
N PHE A 175 -17.04 -7.76 -30.68
CA PHE A 175 -15.99 -8.75 -30.92
C PHE A 175 -16.30 -10.04 -30.15
N GLU A 176 -15.54 -11.09 -30.44
CA GLU A 176 -15.72 -12.40 -29.80
C GLU A 176 -15.58 -12.30 -28.27
N LYS A 177 -16.37 -13.10 -27.56
CA LYS A 177 -16.32 -13.11 -26.09
C LYS A 177 -14.93 -13.50 -25.63
N ARG A 178 -14.27 -12.60 -24.92
CA ARG A 178 -12.99 -12.82 -24.27
C ARG A 178 -13.18 -12.77 -22.76
N ASN A 179 -12.50 -13.66 -22.04
CA ASN A 179 -12.31 -13.52 -20.60
C ASN A 179 -10.83 -13.26 -20.38
N VAL A 180 -10.50 -12.26 -19.59
CA VAL A 180 -9.11 -11.89 -19.31
C VAL A 180 -8.87 -11.92 -17.81
N GLN A 181 -7.71 -12.43 -17.42
CA GLN A 181 -7.24 -12.40 -16.05
C GLN A 181 -5.87 -11.73 -15.99
N TYR A 182 -5.73 -10.82 -15.06
CA TYR A 182 -4.50 -10.07 -14.84
C TYR A 182 -4.02 -10.24 -13.41
N ASN A 183 -2.75 -10.56 -13.23
CA ASN A 183 -2.10 -10.53 -11.94
C ASN A 183 -1.61 -9.09 -11.66
N CYS A 184 -1.91 -8.56 -10.48
CA CYS A 184 -1.46 -7.22 -10.11
C CYS A 184 0.02 -7.21 -9.73
N LEU A 185 0.79 -6.27 -10.30
CA LEU A 185 2.22 -6.06 -10.02
C LEU A 185 2.48 -4.82 -9.15
N GLY A 186 1.46 -3.99 -8.96
CA GLY A 186 1.49 -2.86 -8.03
C GLY A 186 0.91 -1.58 -8.62
N SER A 187 0.87 -0.55 -7.80
CA SER A 187 0.34 0.77 -8.14
C SER A 187 1.16 1.87 -7.45
N TRP A 188 1.18 3.06 -8.06
CA TRP A 188 1.88 4.20 -7.52
C TRP A 188 1.23 5.52 -7.96
N PRO A 189 1.48 6.63 -7.25
CA PRO A 189 0.90 7.93 -7.61
C PRO A 189 1.24 8.36 -9.04
N GLY A 190 0.22 8.80 -9.78
CA GLY A 190 0.34 9.34 -11.12
C GLY A 190 -0.06 10.83 -11.19
N PRO A 191 -0.05 11.41 -12.39
CA PRO A 191 -0.44 12.80 -12.59
C PRO A 191 -1.94 13.02 -12.33
N ASN A 192 -2.33 14.26 -12.04
CA ASN A 192 -3.75 14.69 -11.99
C ASN A 192 -4.66 13.84 -11.07
N ASN A 193 -4.17 13.44 -9.88
CA ASN A 193 -4.86 12.54 -8.94
C ASN A 193 -5.22 11.17 -9.52
N SER A 194 -4.62 10.79 -10.66
CA SER A 194 -4.69 9.44 -11.18
C SER A 194 -3.62 8.57 -10.50
N THR A 195 -3.81 7.26 -10.57
CA THR A 195 -2.86 6.30 -10.01
C THR A 195 -2.41 5.37 -11.12
N TYR A 196 -1.10 5.23 -11.27
CA TYR A 196 -0.53 4.24 -12.17
C TYR A 196 -0.72 2.85 -11.59
N PHE A 197 -0.85 1.87 -12.46
CA PHE A 197 -0.88 0.47 -12.07
C PHE A 197 -0.23 -0.40 -13.15
N ALA A 198 0.36 -1.49 -12.70
CA ALA A 198 0.99 -2.48 -13.55
C ALA A 198 0.32 -3.84 -13.36
N LEU A 199 0.11 -4.54 -14.46
CA LEU A 199 -0.51 -5.86 -14.50
C LEU A 199 0.35 -6.82 -15.31
N TRP A 200 0.22 -8.11 -15.01
CA TRP A 200 0.78 -9.19 -15.78
C TRP A 200 -0.36 -10.01 -16.42
N ASP A 201 -0.30 -10.13 -17.75
CA ASP A 201 -1.19 -10.96 -18.56
C ASP A 201 -0.56 -12.33 -18.79
N ASN A 202 -1.21 -13.39 -18.29
CA ASN A 202 -0.72 -14.75 -18.44
C ASN A 202 -1.02 -15.33 -19.84
N ASP A 203 -1.93 -14.73 -20.61
CA ASP A 203 -2.51 -15.31 -21.81
C ASP A 203 -2.28 -14.41 -23.03
N VAL A 204 -1.00 -14.23 -23.37
CA VAL A 204 -0.55 -13.38 -24.48
C VAL A 204 -0.71 -14.10 -25.82
N ASN A 205 -1.94 -14.39 -26.22
CA ASN A 205 -2.23 -15.02 -27.52
C ASN A 205 -2.39 -14.00 -28.66
N ASP A 206 -2.62 -12.72 -28.34
CA ASP A 206 -3.03 -11.68 -29.33
C ASP A 206 -1.92 -10.68 -29.70
N GLY A 207 -0.65 -10.95 -29.35
CA GLY A 207 0.47 -10.05 -29.66
C GLY A 207 0.47 -8.71 -28.92
N GLY A 208 -0.37 -8.55 -27.89
CA GLY A 208 -0.33 -7.42 -26.96
C GLY A 208 0.81 -7.52 -25.94
N PRO A 209 1.05 -6.46 -25.13
CA PRO A 209 2.07 -6.51 -24.09
C PRO A 209 1.71 -7.54 -23.01
N GLN A 210 2.69 -8.34 -22.58
CA GLN A 210 2.57 -9.23 -21.44
C GLN A 210 2.48 -8.45 -20.13
N TYR A 211 3.26 -7.37 -20.03
CA TYR A 211 3.27 -6.47 -18.88
C TYR A 211 2.45 -5.24 -19.26
N ARG A 212 1.22 -5.17 -18.77
CA ARG A 212 0.32 -4.04 -19.05
C ARG A 212 0.61 -2.92 -18.06
N CYS A 213 0.56 -1.68 -18.53
CA CYS A 213 0.58 -0.53 -17.65
C CYS A 213 -0.55 0.44 -17.97
N GLY A 214 -1.07 1.12 -16.95
CA GLY A 214 -2.21 2.00 -17.11
C GLY A 214 -2.35 3.05 -16.03
N LEU A 215 -3.39 3.87 -16.17
CA LEU A 215 -3.83 4.86 -15.20
C LEU A 215 -5.28 4.62 -14.82
N TYR A 216 -5.61 4.76 -13.54
CA TYR A 216 -7.00 4.79 -13.09
C TYR A 216 -7.30 6.01 -12.22
N TYR A 217 -8.57 6.40 -12.21
CA TYR A 217 -9.09 7.51 -11.44
C TYR A 217 -10.50 7.18 -10.93
N VAL A 218 -10.78 7.47 -9.67
CA VAL A 218 -12.08 7.26 -9.04
C VAL A 218 -12.84 8.58 -8.95
N ASP A 219 -13.91 8.71 -9.72
CA ASP A 219 -14.84 9.83 -9.66
C ASP A 219 -15.97 9.54 -8.66
N ASN A 220 -15.75 9.93 -7.41
CA ASN A 220 -16.72 9.79 -6.34
C ASN A 220 -18.02 10.59 -6.58
N LYS A 221 -17.99 11.66 -7.38
CA LYS A 221 -19.19 12.47 -7.66
C LYS A 221 -20.14 11.75 -8.62
N ARG A 222 -19.59 11.08 -9.63
CA ARG A 222 -20.36 10.30 -10.61
C ARG A 222 -20.52 8.82 -10.22
N GLY A 223 -19.81 8.37 -9.18
CA GLY A 223 -19.78 6.97 -8.78
C GLY A 223 -19.17 6.06 -9.86
N LYS A 224 -18.18 6.56 -10.61
CA LYS A 224 -17.51 5.85 -11.71
C LYS A 224 -16.02 5.75 -11.44
N THR A 225 -15.43 4.64 -11.87
CA THR A 225 -13.97 4.50 -11.94
C THR A 225 -13.58 4.43 -13.40
N TYR A 226 -12.64 5.27 -13.81
CA TYR A 226 -12.09 5.29 -15.16
C TYR A 226 -10.72 4.62 -15.11
N MET A 227 -10.44 3.79 -16.12
CA MET A 227 -9.18 3.07 -16.24
C MET A 227 -8.77 3.11 -17.71
N ALA A 228 -7.49 3.40 -17.97
CA ALA A 228 -6.91 3.36 -19.30
C ALA A 228 -5.62 2.53 -19.26
N LEU A 229 -5.37 1.76 -20.33
CA LEU A 229 -4.14 1.00 -20.54
C LEU A 229 -3.35 1.58 -21.70
N SER A 230 -2.03 1.56 -21.56
CA SER A 230 -1.07 1.84 -22.62
C SER A 230 -1.09 0.75 -23.68
N SER A 231 -0.66 1.08 -24.90
CA SER A 231 -0.49 0.11 -25.98
C SER A 231 0.73 -0.80 -25.78
N ASP A 232 1.62 -0.47 -24.84
CA ASP A 232 2.86 -1.19 -24.55
C ASP A 232 3.16 -1.28 -23.04
N SER A 233 4.38 -1.68 -22.68
CA SER A 233 4.84 -1.83 -21.29
C SER A 233 5.59 -0.61 -20.73
N SER A 234 5.53 0.55 -21.39
CA SER A 234 6.27 1.76 -20.98
C SER A 234 5.55 2.62 -19.94
N CYS A 235 4.23 2.42 -19.75
CA CYS A 235 3.35 3.33 -19.00
C CYS A 235 3.20 4.73 -19.60
N THR A 236 3.69 4.98 -20.82
CA THR A 236 3.67 6.31 -21.45
C THR A 236 3.10 6.31 -22.87
N GLN A 237 3.27 5.21 -23.60
CA GLN A 237 2.83 5.14 -24.99
C GLN A 237 1.30 5.08 -25.07
N ASP A 238 0.71 5.98 -25.88
CA ASP A 238 -0.75 6.07 -26.08
C ASP A 238 -1.52 6.10 -24.75
N LEU A 239 -0.99 6.79 -23.73
CA LEU A 239 -1.59 6.88 -22.40
C LEU A 239 -1.47 8.30 -21.85
N ASP A 240 -2.50 9.12 -22.11
CA ASP A 240 -2.50 10.51 -21.66
C ASP A 240 -3.10 10.67 -20.26
N ASN A 241 -4.18 9.94 -19.97
CA ASN A 241 -4.86 9.95 -18.67
C ASN A 241 -5.79 8.74 -18.50
N ALA A 242 -6.42 8.60 -17.33
CA ALA A 242 -7.31 7.48 -17.01
C ALA A 242 -8.58 7.36 -17.89
N THR A 243 -8.90 8.37 -18.70
CA THR A 243 -10.02 8.38 -19.66
C THR A 243 -9.59 8.35 -21.12
N HIS A 244 -8.30 8.53 -21.40
CA HIS A 244 -7.73 8.59 -22.74
C HIS A 244 -6.43 7.79 -22.79
N GLY A 245 -6.53 6.59 -23.32
CA GLY A 245 -5.39 5.73 -23.64
C GLY A 245 -5.75 4.75 -24.76
N TYR A 246 -4.87 3.80 -25.04
CA TYR A 246 -5.05 2.79 -26.07
C TYR A 246 -6.27 1.90 -25.80
N GLU A 247 -6.44 1.41 -24.57
CA GLU A 247 -7.68 0.76 -24.13
C GLU A 247 -8.29 1.57 -22.99
N THR A 248 -9.60 1.73 -22.97
CA THR A 248 -10.30 2.47 -21.92
C THR A 248 -11.48 1.68 -21.36
N LEU A 249 -11.65 1.78 -20.04
CA LEU A 249 -12.71 1.15 -19.27
C LEU A 249 -13.43 2.20 -18.42
N ILE A 250 -14.76 2.13 -18.43
CA ILE A 250 -15.61 2.89 -17.51
C ILE A 250 -16.30 1.89 -16.61
N LEU A 251 -15.93 1.88 -15.34
CA LEU A 251 -16.44 0.96 -14.33
C LEU A 251 -17.58 1.60 -13.52
N SER A 252 -18.60 0.82 -13.25
CA SER A 252 -19.74 1.16 -12.39
C SER A 252 -19.90 0.07 -11.36
N LYS A 253 -19.96 0.40 -10.06
CA LYS A 253 -20.18 -0.62 -9.02
C LYS A 253 -21.45 -1.41 -9.31
N SER A 254 -21.40 -2.72 -9.10
CA SER A 254 -22.56 -3.58 -9.26
C SER A 254 -23.63 -3.21 -8.22
N LEU A 255 -24.89 -3.14 -8.65
CA LEU A 255 -26.02 -2.79 -7.79
C LEU A 255 -26.50 -3.97 -6.94
N ASN A 256 -25.97 -5.17 -7.15
CA ASN A 256 -26.32 -6.37 -6.39
C ASN A 256 -25.72 -6.40 -4.97
N GLN A 257 -25.45 -5.24 -4.38
CA GLN A 257 -24.94 -5.15 -3.03
C GLN A 257 -26.00 -5.65 -2.06
N LYS A 258 -25.65 -6.62 -1.21
CA LYS A 258 -26.57 -7.14 -0.19
C LYS A 258 -27.05 -5.97 0.67
N LYS A 259 -28.37 -5.86 0.84
CA LYS A 259 -28.95 -4.87 1.74
C LYS A 259 -28.38 -5.08 3.13
N MET A 260 -27.97 -3.98 3.77
CA MET A 260 -27.48 -4.00 5.13
C MET A 260 -28.60 -4.47 6.07
N PRO A 261 -28.33 -5.36 7.05
CA PRO A 261 -29.33 -5.79 8.01
C PRO A 261 -29.87 -4.60 8.82
N GLU A 262 -31.18 -4.59 9.10
CA GLU A 262 -31.85 -3.53 9.87
C GLU A 262 -31.22 -3.31 11.25
N TYR A 263 -30.75 -4.40 11.87
CA TYR A 263 -30.04 -4.36 13.15
C TYR A 263 -28.82 -3.44 13.09
N VAL A 264 -28.03 -3.52 12.01
CA VAL A 264 -26.83 -2.68 11.82
C VAL A 264 -27.20 -1.21 11.66
N ILE A 265 -28.30 -0.91 10.96
CA ILE A 265 -28.77 0.47 10.74
C ILE A 265 -29.21 1.12 12.06
N THR A 266 -29.92 0.36 12.90
CA THR A 266 -30.55 0.86 14.12
C THR A 266 -29.62 0.89 15.33
N HIS A 267 -28.55 0.09 15.34
CA HIS A 267 -27.63 -0.05 16.47
C HIS A 267 -26.22 0.45 16.18
N VAL A 268 -26.02 1.38 15.24
CA VAL A 268 -24.68 1.91 14.93
C VAL A 268 -24.04 2.52 16.19
N ALA A 269 -22.88 1.99 16.56
CA ALA A 269 -22.03 2.52 17.63
C ALA A 269 -20.85 3.30 17.03
N THR A 270 -19.96 3.85 17.86
CA THR A 270 -18.74 4.54 17.41
C THR A 270 -17.50 3.83 17.89
N PHE A 271 -16.48 3.78 17.04
CA PHE A 271 -15.13 3.41 17.45
C PHE A 271 -14.52 4.48 18.38
N PRO A 272 -13.55 4.11 19.22
CA PRO A 272 -12.95 5.04 20.18
C PRO A 272 -12.37 6.28 19.51
N LYS A 273 -12.38 7.41 20.23
CA LYS A 273 -11.88 8.70 19.68
C LYS A 273 -10.41 8.65 19.27
N TRP A 274 -9.58 7.93 20.02
CA TRP A 274 -8.15 7.77 19.71
C TRP A 274 -7.92 7.03 18.39
N ALA A 275 -8.85 6.17 17.96
CA ALA A 275 -8.71 5.38 16.74
C ALA A 275 -9.12 6.15 15.47
N GLN A 276 -9.80 7.27 15.60
CA GLN A 276 -10.33 8.03 14.45
C GLN A 276 -9.19 8.56 13.56
N GLY A 277 -9.43 8.59 12.25
CA GLY A 277 -8.53 9.17 11.24
C GLY A 277 -7.99 8.18 10.21
N VAL A 278 -6.95 8.64 9.49
CA VAL A 278 -6.29 7.89 8.41
C VAL A 278 -5.08 7.13 8.97
N TRP A 279 -5.10 5.82 8.79
CA TRP A 279 -4.02 4.90 9.07
C TRP A 279 -3.50 4.32 7.76
N LYS A 280 -2.36 3.62 7.82
CA LYS A 280 -1.66 3.12 6.63
C LYS A 280 -2.58 2.39 5.65
N GLU A 281 -3.27 1.36 6.11
CA GLU A 281 -4.19 0.55 5.28
C GLU A 281 -5.63 0.66 5.78
N SER A 282 -5.93 1.63 6.66
CA SER A 282 -7.26 1.77 7.26
C SER A 282 -7.75 3.21 7.33
N LEU A 283 -9.07 3.38 7.25
CA LEU A 283 -9.74 4.64 7.54
C LEU A 283 -10.81 4.38 8.58
N ILE A 284 -10.76 5.09 9.70
CA ILE A 284 -11.73 4.96 10.79
C ILE A 284 -12.46 6.30 10.95
N VAL A 285 -13.78 6.27 10.73
CA VAL A 285 -14.66 7.43 10.86
C VAL A 285 -15.94 7.02 11.56
N ASN A 286 -16.15 7.55 12.76
CA ASN A 286 -17.30 7.26 13.62
C ASN A 286 -17.42 5.75 13.88
N GLY A 287 -18.48 5.12 13.36
CA GLY A 287 -18.75 3.69 13.49
C GLY A 287 -18.23 2.82 12.34
N THR A 288 -17.55 3.40 11.35
CA THR A 288 -17.10 2.69 10.15
C THR A 288 -15.58 2.64 10.10
N MET A 289 -15.04 1.45 9.86
CA MET A 289 -13.62 1.21 9.60
C MET A 289 -13.48 0.48 8.26
N THR A 290 -12.69 1.03 7.34
CA THR A 290 -12.21 0.26 6.17
C THR A 290 -10.81 -0.23 6.44
N PHE A 291 -10.47 -1.43 6.00
CA PHE A 291 -9.13 -2.01 6.11
C PHE A 291 -8.78 -2.81 4.87
N THR A 292 -7.56 -2.67 4.37
CA THR A 292 -7.02 -3.50 3.28
C THR A 292 -5.88 -4.35 3.81
N ASP A 293 -6.05 -5.67 3.79
CA ASP A 293 -4.99 -6.63 4.04
C ASP A 293 -4.22 -6.87 2.73
N LEU A 294 -3.09 -6.17 2.58
CA LEU A 294 -2.19 -6.32 1.43
C LEU A 294 -1.55 -7.71 1.36
N ASN A 295 -1.47 -8.43 2.49
CA ASN A 295 -0.80 -9.71 2.59
C ASN A 295 -1.76 -10.88 2.31
N GLY A 296 -2.99 -10.80 2.81
CA GLY A 296 -4.07 -11.75 2.56
C GLY A 296 -4.92 -11.44 1.33
N TYR A 297 -4.66 -10.30 0.67
CA TYR A 297 -5.33 -9.84 -0.53
C TYR A 297 -6.85 -9.63 -0.39
N ASN A 298 -7.27 -9.06 0.74
CA ASN A 298 -8.67 -8.77 1.02
C ASN A 298 -8.86 -7.34 1.53
N SER A 299 -10.03 -6.77 1.29
CA SER A 299 -10.41 -5.50 1.89
C SER A 299 -11.77 -5.63 2.55
N TYR A 300 -11.86 -5.05 3.74
CA TYR A 300 -13.01 -5.17 4.62
C TYR A 300 -13.56 -3.78 4.94
N THR A 301 -14.88 -3.72 5.07
CA THR A 301 -15.60 -2.63 5.72
C THR A 301 -16.25 -3.19 6.97
N PHE A 302 -15.92 -2.62 8.11
CA PHE A 302 -16.51 -2.93 9.40
C PHE A 302 -17.43 -1.79 9.82
N ILE A 303 -18.64 -2.14 10.27
CA ILE A 303 -19.58 -1.21 10.88
C ILE A 303 -19.84 -1.69 12.30
N THR A 304 -19.46 -0.91 13.30
CA THR A 304 -19.59 -1.28 14.70
C THR A 304 -21.02 -1.11 15.18
N VAL A 305 -21.55 -2.14 15.85
CA VAL A 305 -22.89 -2.13 16.44
C VAL A 305 -22.85 -2.18 17.97
N GLU A 306 -21.74 -2.67 18.53
CA GLU A 306 -21.47 -2.62 19.96
C GLU A 306 -20.02 -2.21 20.18
N SER A 307 -19.77 -1.42 21.22
CA SER A 307 -18.45 -0.88 21.53
C SER A 307 -18.22 -0.92 23.03
N ASN A 308 -17.20 -1.66 23.46
CA ASN A 308 -16.74 -1.72 24.83
C ASN A 308 -15.31 -1.17 24.90
N GLU A 309 -15.19 0.13 25.22
CA GLU A 309 -13.90 0.83 25.23
C GLU A 309 -12.95 0.31 26.34
N GLU A 310 -13.48 -0.20 27.46
CA GLU A 310 -12.67 -0.71 28.57
C GLU A 310 -11.90 -1.97 28.19
N THR A 311 -12.57 -2.89 27.49
CA THR A 311 -11.96 -4.14 27.02
C THR A 311 -11.30 -3.99 25.65
N GLY A 312 -11.68 -2.96 24.89
CA GLY A 312 -11.31 -2.76 23.49
C GLY A 312 -12.07 -3.70 22.53
N ARG A 313 -13.14 -4.36 22.99
CA ARG A 313 -13.92 -5.31 22.19
C ARG A 313 -15.09 -4.59 21.51
N HIS A 314 -15.29 -4.90 20.24
CA HIS A 314 -16.33 -4.32 19.41
C HIS A 314 -17.03 -5.43 18.63
N ILE A 315 -18.35 -5.48 18.64
CA ILE A 315 -19.10 -6.33 17.70
C ILE A 315 -19.31 -5.50 16.43
N VAL A 316 -18.82 -6.04 15.32
CA VAL A 316 -18.86 -5.35 14.03
C VAL A 316 -19.55 -6.20 12.98
N TYR A 317 -20.33 -5.56 12.13
CA TYR A 317 -20.76 -6.14 10.86
C TYR A 317 -19.62 -5.95 9.86
N SER A 318 -18.94 -7.05 9.52
CA SER A 318 -17.89 -7.08 8.52
C SER A 318 -18.47 -7.37 7.14
N LYS A 319 -17.95 -6.69 6.13
CA LYS A 319 -18.25 -6.92 4.72
C LYS A 319 -16.97 -6.85 3.90
N ASP A 320 -16.67 -7.88 3.12
CA ASP A 320 -15.50 -7.91 2.25
C ASP A 320 -15.76 -7.28 0.87
N GLN A 321 -14.72 -7.19 0.02
CA GLN A 321 -14.83 -6.69 -1.36
C GLN A 321 -15.73 -7.53 -2.26
N CYS A 322 -16.00 -8.77 -1.86
CA CYS A 322 -16.79 -9.74 -2.60
C CYS A 322 -18.24 -9.82 -2.11
N GLU A 323 -18.67 -8.88 -1.27
CA GLU A 323 -20.03 -8.81 -0.72
C GLU A 323 -20.39 -10.00 0.19
N GLN A 324 -19.38 -10.70 0.73
CA GLN A 324 -19.54 -11.60 1.85
C GLN A 324 -19.57 -10.79 3.13
N SER A 325 -20.44 -11.19 4.05
CA SER A 325 -20.64 -10.44 5.29
C SER A 325 -20.99 -11.35 6.45
N ALA A 326 -20.57 -10.93 7.64
CA ALA A 326 -20.81 -11.63 8.90
C ALA A 326 -20.68 -10.66 10.07
N PHE A 327 -21.31 -10.99 11.19
CA PHE A 327 -20.96 -10.37 12.46
C PHE A 327 -19.69 -11.01 13.01
N VAL A 328 -18.74 -10.20 13.45
CA VAL A 328 -17.48 -10.66 14.03
C VAL A 328 -17.12 -9.79 15.22
N CYS A 329 -16.39 -10.35 16.18
CA CYS A 329 -15.76 -9.53 17.19
C CYS A 329 -14.46 -8.95 16.66
N LEU A 330 -14.24 -7.68 16.92
CA LEU A 330 -13.06 -6.91 16.58
C LEU A 330 -12.45 -6.38 17.89
N LEU A 331 -11.20 -6.75 18.17
CA LEU A 331 -10.46 -6.30 19.34
C LEU A 331 -9.49 -5.20 18.92
N MET A 332 -9.56 -4.01 19.52
CA MET A 332 -8.67 -2.88 19.26
C MET A 332 -7.78 -2.56 20.46
N ARG A 333 -6.53 -2.17 20.17
CA ARG A 333 -5.57 -1.70 21.16
C ARG A 333 -4.85 -0.47 20.65
N GLN A 334 -4.80 0.56 21.49
CA GLN A 334 -3.90 1.70 21.30
C GLN A 334 -2.54 1.30 21.85
N ARG A 335 -1.55 1.07 20.97
CA ARG A 335 -0.17 0.75 21.39
C ARG A 335 0.65 2.02 21.61
N SER A 336 0.35 3.06 20.85
CA SER A 336 0.81 4.44 21.08
C SER A 336 -0.11 5.41 20.35
N GLU A 337 0.17 6.71 20.40
CA GLU A 337 -0.58 7.73 19.65
C GLU A 337 -0.53 7.54 18.12
N ASN A 338 0.54 6.92 17.61
CA ASN A 338 0.70 6.66 16.17
C ASN A 338 0.59 5.17 15.80
N VAL A 339 0.34 4.28 16.75
CA VAL A 339 0.28 2.83 16.51
C VAL A 339 -1.01 2.24 17.09
N LEU A 340 -1.82 1.71 16.20
CA LEU A 340 -3.04 0.96 16.45
C LEU A 340 -2.77 -0.51 16.14
N GLU A 341 -3.29 -1.40 16.97
CA GLU A 341 -3.45 -2.80 16.59
C GLU A 341 -4.91 -3.20 16.67
N PHE A 342 -5.34 -4.07 15.76
CA PHE A 342 -6.60 -4.75 15.89
C PHE A 342 -6.49 -6.22 15.50
N ALA A 343 -7.39 -7.06 16.03
CA ALA A 343 -7.51 -8.46 15.67
C ALA A 343 -8.99 -8.80 15.49
N LEU A 344 -9.27 -9.77 14.62
CA LEU A 344 -10.61 -10.32 14.45
C LEU A 344 -10.72 -11.63 15.22
N GLY A 345 -11.88 -11.84 15.85
CA GLY A 345 -12.25 -13.13 16.43
C GLY A 345 -12.46 -14.18 15.35
N THR A 346 -12.50 -15.44 15.76
CA THR A 346 -12.72 -16.58 14.87
C THR A 346 -14.04 -16.43 14.13
N ILE A 347 -13.98 -16.45 12.80
CA ILE A 347 -15.13 -16.21 11.94
C ILE A 347 -15.95 -17.51 11.85
N ASN A 348 -16.99 -17.65 12.68
CA ASN A 348 -18.00 -18.69 12.52
C ASN A 348 -19.13 -18.28 11.55
N ASN A 349 -18.93 -17.19 10.78
CA ASN A 349 -19.88 -16.60 9.83
C ASN A 349 -21.33 -16.48 10.35
N PRO A 350 -21.56 -15.95 11.57
CA PRO A 350 -22.93 -15.72 12.02
C PRO A 350 -23.53 -14.61 11.14
N VAL A 351 -24.54 -15.00 10.35
CA VAL A 351 -25.31 -14.06 9.51
C VAL A 351 -26.19 -13.15 10.39
N SER A 352 -26.49 -13.58 11.60
CA SER A 352 -27.25 -12.84 12.62
C SER A 352 -26.35 -12.36 13.75
N TYR A 353 -26.71 -11.23 14.36
CA TYR A 353 -26.08 -10.73 15.58
C TYR A 353 -26.22 -11.74 16.73
N GLN A 354 -25.15 -11.88 17.53
CA GLN A 354 -25.13 -12.60 18.79
C GLN A 354 -24.28 -11.78 19.79
N SER A 355 -24.69 -11.72 21.06
CA SER A 355 -24.01 -10.89 22.07
C SER A 355 -22.72 -11.51 22.60
N ASP A 356 -22.54 -12.82 22.44
CA ASP A 356 -21.40 -13.63 22.92
C ASP A 356 -20.25 -13.70 21.90
N LEU A 357 -20.35 -13.02 20.75
CA LEU A 357 -19.31 -13.06 19.70
C LEU A 357 -17.94 -12.60 20.18
N CYS A 358 -17.92 -11.77 21.22
CA CYS A 358 -16.71 -11.24 21.82
C CYS A 358 -16.23 -12.03 23.04
N ASP A 359 -16.81 -13.20 23.35
CA ASP A 359 -16.34 -14.03 24.47
C ASP A 359 -14.99 -14.69 24.16
N ASP A 360 -14.23 -14.97 25.22
CA ASP A 360 -12.83 -15.42 25.14
C ASP A 360 -12.56 -16.63 24.23
N PRO A 361 -13.43 -17.67 24.13
CA PRO A 361 -13.19 -18.82 23.26
C PRO A 361 -13.04 -18.47 21.77
N TYR A 362 -13.62 -17.35 21.33
CA TYR A 362 -13.53 -16.88 19.95
C TYR A 362 -12.23 -16.09 19.68
N MET A 363 -11.44 -15.81 20.71
CA MET A 363 -10.28 -14.93 20.69
C MET A 363 -8.94 -15.62 21.01
N ASP A 364 -8.87 -16.94 20.97
CA ASP A 364 -7.66 -17.70 21.33
C ASP A 364 -6.53 -17.65 20.26
N LYS A 365 -6.86 -17.41 18.99
CA LYS A 365 -5.88 -17.31 17.89
C LYS A 365 -5.92 -15.93 17.22
N ARG A 366 -5.40 -14.93 17.92
CA ARG A 366 -5.40 -13.54 17.44
C ARG A 366 -4.29 -13.33 16.40
N LEU A 367 -4.70 -13.04 15.18
CA LEU A 367 -3.81 -12.45 14.18
C LEU A 367 -3.94 -10.93 14.30
N TRP A 368 -2.93 -10.31 14.90
CA TRP A 368 -2.88 -8.86 15.04
C TRP A 368 -2.51 -8.20 13.72
N MET A 369 -3.21 -7.12 13.42
CA MET A 369 -2.94 -6.23 12.31
C MET A 369 -2.46 -4.89 12.90
N THR A 370 -1.17 -4.61 12.76
CA THR A 370 -0.56 -3.35 13.22
C THR A 370 -0.69 -2.29 12.13
N GLN A 371 -1.07 -1.07 12.52
CA GLN A 371 -1.29 0.07 11.64
C GLN A 371 -0.55 1.30 12.16
N SER A 372 0.14 2.00 11.27
CA SER A 372 0.71 3.32 11.55
C SER A 372 -0.25 4.43 11.16
N ARG A 373 -0.31 5.49 11.96
CA ARG A 373 -1.05 6.70 11.61
C ARG A 373 -0.32 7.45 10.49
N ILE A 374 -1.05 7.92 9.47
CA ILE A 374 -0.46 8.70 8.37
C ILE A 374 -0.06 10.09 8.87
N GLU A 375 -0.97 10.80 9.52
CA GLU A 375 -0.71 12.09 10.15
C GLU A 375 -0.25 11.89 11.59
N ARG A 376 1.07 11.88 11.80
CA ARG A 376 1.68 11.68 13.13
C ARG A 376 1.22 12.78 14.10
N VAL A 377 0.82 12.37 15.30
CA VAL A 377 0.36 13.29 16.35
C VAL A 377 1.53 13.74 17.23
N VAL A 378 2.46 12.84 17.49
CA VAL A 378 3.59 13.04 18.41
C VAL A 378 4.80 12.27 17.92
N GLU A 379 6.01 12.76 18.19
CA GLU A 379 7.25 12.03 17.93
C GLU A 379 7.42 10.91 18.96
N SER A 380 7.81 9.71 18.50
CA SER A 380 8.00 8.56 19.38
C SER A 380 9.49 8.21 19.45
N PRO A 381 10.11 8.20 20.65
CA PRO A 381 11.50 7.81 20.78
C PRO A 381 11.67 6.31 20.54
N CYS A 382 12.80 5.92 19.98
CA CYS A 382 13.25 4.54 19.92
C CYS A 382 13.64 4.04 21.33
N PRO A 383 13.54 2.72 21.60
CA PRO A 383 13.77 2.15 22.94
C PRO A 383 15.22 2.23 23.40
N ILE A 384 16.16 2.40 22.47
CA ILE A 384 17.59 2.37 22.72
C ILE A 384 18.21 3.75 22.48
N THR A 385 19.30 4.02 23.18
CA THR A 385 20.12 5.21 22.97
C THR A 385 21.59 4.80 23.02
N GLY A 386 22.39 5.30 22.08
CA GLY A 386 23.80 4.93 21.92
C GLY A 386 24.07 4.09 20.67
N GLN A 387 25.27 3.51 20.61
CA GLN A 387 25.75 2.68 19.49
C GLN A 387 26.01 1.26 19.99
N TYR A 388 25.42 0.27 19.33
CA TYR A 388 25.50 -1.14 19.65
C TYR A 388 26.02 -1.92 18.44
N VAL A 389 26.83 -2.96 18.69
CA VAL A 389 27.41 -3.80 17.65
C VAL A 389 27.33 -5.28 18.04
N GLY A 390 27.11 -6.15 17.07
CA GLY A 390 27.13 -7.60 17.29
C GLY A 390 27.23 -8.37 15.98
N ARG A 391 27.32 -9.68 16.08
CA ARG A 391 27.35 -10.57 14.90
C ARG A 391 25.93 -10.99 14.55
N ILE A 392 25.65 -11.07 13.26
CA ILE A 392 24.38 -11.61 12.75
C ILE A 392 24.44 -13.13 12.87
N THR A 393 23.45 -13.75 13.51
CA THR A 393 23.43 -15.20 13.73
C THR A 393 23.19 -15.98 12.45
N ASP A 394 22.44 -15.39 11.52
CA ASP A 394 21.92 -16.06 10.34
C ASP A 394 22.84 -15.86 9.11
N LEU A 395 23.86 -14.98 9.22
CA LEU A 395 24.80 -14.64 8.16
C LEU A 395 26.24 -14.68 8.69
N SER A 396 26.97 -15.73 8.33
CA SER A 396 28.37 -15.92 8.75
C SER A 396 29.26 -14.78 8.25
N GLY A 397 30.14 -14.28 9.12
CA GLY A 397 31.07 -13.18 8.80
C GLY A 397 30.45 -11.78 8.86
N MET A 398 29.14 -11.64 9.05
CA MET A 398 28.45 -10.35 9.05
C MET A 398 28.23 -9.79 10.46
N CYS A 399 28.43 -8.48 10.57
CA CYS A 399 28.23 -7.69 11.77
C CYS A 399 27.08 -6.70 11.54
N ALA A 400 26.29 -6.49 12.58
CA ALA A 400 25.24 -5.47 12.62
C ALA A 400 25.63 -4.36 13.57
N GLU A 401 25.40 -3.11 13.16
CA GLU A 401 25.51 -1.93 14.00
C GLU A 401 24.15 -1.26 14.10
N LEU A 402 23.72 -0.99 15.33
CA LEU A 402 22.46 -0.33 15.63
C LEU A 402 22.75 0.92 16.45
N SER A 403 22.26 2.08 16.01
CA SER A 403 22.47 3.32 16.75
C SER A 403 21.27 4.25 16.76
N SER A 404 21.13 5.02 17.84
CA SER A 404 20.18 6.13 17.94
C SER A 404 20.87 7.34 18.55
N ASN A 405 20.57 8.52 18.00
CA ASN A 405 21.18 9.79 18.38
C ASN A 405 20.44 10.41 19.57
N CYS A 406 21.16 11.04 20.50
CA CYS A 406 20.58 11.71 21.65
C CYS A 406 19.73 12.94 21.30
N ASN A 407 20.01 13.57 20.16
CA ASN A 407 19.28 14.74 19.67
C ASN A 407 18.07 14.41 18.80
N THR A 408 18.06 13.23 18.15
CA THR A 408 16.98 12.74 17.28
C THR A 408 16.63 11.31 17.71
N ARG A 409 15.96 11.22 18.86
CA ARG A 409 15.69 9.94 19.56
C ARG A 409 14.67 9.08 18.84
N GLU A 410 13.91 9.67 17.93
CA GLU A 410 12.94 9.03 17.06
C GLU A 410 13.59 8.33 15.85
N ILE A 411 14.90 8.51 15.63
CA ILE A 411 15.63 7.90 14.52
C ILE A 411 16.53 6.77 15.03
N MET A 412 16.44 5.63 14.34
CA MET A 412 17.27 4.46 14.53
C MET A 412 18.01 4.14 13.23
N TYR A 413 19.32 4.04 13.30
CA TYR A 413 20.19 3.66 12.18
C TYR A 413 20.63 2.23 12.34
N PHE A 414 20.50 1.44 11.28
CA PHE A 414 20.91 0.05 11.22
C PHE A 414 21.89 -0.13 10.06
N LYS A 415 23.02 -0.79 10.32
CA LYS A 415 24.03 -1.08 9.30
C LYS A 415 24.44 -2.53 9.36
N VAL A 416 24.67 -3.14 8.20
CA VAL A 416 25.29 -4.46 8.07
C VAL A 416 26.60 -4.31 7.34
N ASN A 417 27.66 -4.83 7.94
CA ASN A 417 29.00 -4.84 7.36
C ASN A 417 29.67 -6.21 7.53
N ASP A 418 30.64 -6.51 6.68
CA ASP A 418 31.52 -7.66 6.94
C ASP A 418 32.40 -7.35 8.15
N CYS A 419 32.46 -8.29 9.10
CA CYS A 419 33.11 -8.10 10.38
C CYS A 419 34.63 -7.90 10.26
N GLU A 420 35.26 -8.41 9.19
CA GLU A 420 36.73 -8.41 9.03
C GLU A 420 37.20 -7.22 8.18
N SER A 421 36.63 -7.08 6.99
CA SER A 421 36.95 -6.03 6.03
C SER A 421 36.30 -4.68 6.37
N GLY A 422 35.18 -4.70 7.10
CA GLY A 422 34.35 -3.51 7.35
C GLY A 422 33.58 -3.03 6.12
N GLU A 423 33.49 -3.83 5.06
CA GLU A 423 32.72 -3.51 3.86
C GLU A 423 31.22 -3.39 4.21
N LEU A 424 30.58 -2.29 3.81
CA LEU A 424 29.17 -2.04 4.09
C LEU A 424 28.28 -2.72 3.04
N TYR A 425 27.40 -3.61 3.51
CA TYR A 425 26.41 -4.30 2.67
C TYR A 425 25.03 -3.66 2.74
N GLU A 426 24.71 -3.03 3.86
CA GLU A 426 23.40 -2.44 4.07
C GLU A 426 23.44 -1.28 5.06
N GLU A 427 22.65 -0.25 4.78
CA GLU A 427 22.40 0.87 5.67
C GLU A 427 20.93 1.27 5.55
N ARG A 428 20.23 1.21 6.68
CA ARG A 428 18.81 1.55 6.80
C ARG A 428 18.63 2.62 7.86
N THR A 429 17.71 3.52 7.61
CA THR A 429 17.27 4.52 8.58
C THR A 429 15.80 4.30 8.87
N TYR A 430 15.47 4.17 10.15
CA TYR A 430 14.13 3.92 10.65
C TYR A 430 13.67 5.10 11.49
N LEU A 431 12.42 5.49 11.30
CA LEU A 431 11.68 6.38 12.18
C LEU A 431 10.83 5.54 13.13
N CYS A 432 11.03 5.66 14.44
CA CYS A 432 10.21 5.01 15.44
C CYS A 432 8.83 5.68 15.52
N LEU A 433 7.78 4.86 15.44
CA LEU A 433 6.39 5.31 15.45
C LEU A 433 5.72 5.07 16.81
N GLY A 434 6.13 4.01 17.50
CA GLY A 434 5.62 3.63 18.81
C GLY A 434 6.35 2.42 19.38
N GLN A 435 6.26 2.25 20.70
CA GLN A 435 6.83 1.12 21.43
C GLN A 435 5.92 0.69 22.57
N TRP A 436 5.86 -0.62 22.85
CA TRP A 436 5.06 -1.17 23.95
C TRP A 436 5.62 -2.51 24.43
N GLU A 437 5.48 -2.77 25.73
CA GLU A 437 5.92 -4.01 26.35
C GLU A 437 4.74 -4.98 26.41
N GLU A 438 4.99 -6.23 26.03
CA GLU A 438 4.02 -7.32 26.10
C GLU A 438 4.79 -8.60 26.43
N ASP A 439 4.35 -9.33 27.46
CA ASP A 439 4.97 -10.58 27.92
C ASP A 439 6.49 -10.50 28.19
N GLY A 440 6.95 -9.34 28.70
CA GLY A 440 8.34 -9.11 29.09
C GLY A 440 9.30 -8.84 27.93
N VAL A 441 8.80 -8.61 26.72
CA VAL A 441 9.58 -8.17 25.56
C VAL A 441 9.10 -6.82 25.05
N MET A 442 10.01 -6.07 24.43
CA MET A 442 9.74 -4.74 23.87
C MET A 442 9.46 -4.84 22.38
N TYR A 443 8.29 -4.40 21.95
CA TYR A 443 7.98 -4.20 20.53
C TYR A 443 8.23 -2.74 20.15
N THR A 444 8.86 -2.52 19.00
CA THR A 444 9.07 -1.19 18.41
C THR A 444 8.60 -1.21 16.98
N TYR A 445 7.58 -0.40 16.68
CA TYR A 445 7.06 -0.25 15.34
C TYR A 445 7.73 0.94 14.67
N THR A 446 8.27 0.72 13.48
CA THR A 446 9.10 1.70 12.77
C THR A 446 8.66 1.87 11.33
N MET A 447 9.04 3.00 10.72
CA MET A 447 8.91 3.27 9.30
C MET A 447 10.30 3.48 8.71
N ARG A 448 10.64 2.71 7.67
CA ARG A 448 11.85 2.88 6.88
C ARG A 448 11.80 4.18 6.09
N ASN A 449 12.86 4.97 6.14
CA ASN A 449 12.89 6.28 5.50
C ASN A 449 13.09 6.21 3.97
N ASP A 450 13.77 5.16 3.49
CA ASP A 450 14.08 4.95 2.06
C ASP A 450 12.92 4.36 1.27
N THR A 451 12.16 3.44 1.87
CA THR A 451 11.05 2.73 1.22
C THR A 451 9.67 3.18 1.70
N ALA A 452 9.57 3.94 2.79
CA ALA A 452 8.32 4.23 3.50
C ALA A 452 7.54 2.96 3.91
N THR A 453 8.21 1.80 4.00
CA THR A 453 7.61 0.57 4.52
C THR A 453 7.70 0.55 6.04
N ASN A 454 6.79 -0.17 6.68
CA ASN A 454 6.86 -0.33 8.13
C ASN A 454 7.61 -1.62 8.44
N GLU A 455 8.30 -1.66 9.57
CA GLU A 455 8.95 -2.85 10.08
C GLU A 455 8.78 -2.85 11.60
N CYS A 456 8.44 -4.01 12.16
CA CYS A 456 8.38 -4.18 13.60
C CYS A 456 9.63 -4.89 14.09
N PHE A 457 10.16 -4.43 15.21
CA PHE A 457 11.23 -5.10 15.92
C PHE A 457 10.71 -5.60 17.26
N VAL A 458 11.15 -6.78 17.65
CA VAL A 458 10.98 -7.32 19.00
C VAL A 458 12.36 -7.43 19.64
N GLY A 459 12.47 -6.99 20.89
CA GLY A 459 13.74 -6.97 21.58
C GLY A 459 13.64 -7.13 23.08
N LEU A 460 14.79 -7.37 23.68
CA LEU A 460 14.98 -7.44 25.11
C LEU A 460 16.20 -6.59 25.50
N ILE A 461 16.00 -5.63 26.39
CA ILE A 461 17.07 -4.83 26.96
C ILE A 461 17.47 -5.49 28.27
N VAL A 462 18.63 -6.15 28.31
CA VAL A 462 19.12 -6.78 29.54
C VAL A 462 19.69 -5.73 30.49
N ASN A 463 20.48 -4.83 29.93
CA ASN A 463 21.05 -3.65 30.60
C ASN A 463 21.54 -2.64 29.54
N ASP A 464 22.18 -1.57 29.98
CA ASP A 464 22.73 -0.52 29.09
C ASP A 464 23.87 -0.99 28.17
N GLU A 465 24.45 -2.17 28.43
CA GLU A 465 25.57 -2.75 27.71
C GLU A 465 25.15 -3.85 26.73
N GLU A 466 24.00 -4.49 26.95
CA GLU A 466 23.59 -5.69 26.24
C GLU A 466 22.10 -5.68 25.90
N ILE A 467 21.82 -5.85 24.60
CA ILE A 467 20.47 -5.93 24.05
C ILE A 467 20.34 -7.11 23.08
N TYR A 468 19.12 -7.60 22.93
CA TYR A 468 18.73 -8.58 21.92
C TYR A 468 17.64 -7.98 21.04
N ILE A 469 17.74 -8.17 19.72
CA ILE A 469 16.75 -7.63 18.78
C ILE A 469 16.56 -8.57 17.58
N LYS A 470 15.32 -8.69 17.11
CA LYS A 470 14.95 -9.40 15.88
C LYS A 470 13.87 -8.61 15.13
N GLU A 471 13.89 -8.70 13.80
CA GLU A 471 12.75 -8.31 12.97
C GLU A 471 11.54 -9.22 13.28
N ALA A 472 10.37 -8.61 13.40
CA ALA A 472 9.08 -9.23 13.73
C ALA A 472 8.01 -8.93 12.66
N GLY A 473 8.43 -8.45 11.48
CA GLY A 473 7.59 -8.22 10.30
C GLY A 473 6.63 -7.03 10.43
N ASP A 474 5.74 -6.88 9.45
CA ASP A 474 4.85 -5.71 9.31
C ASP A 474 3.77 -5.58 10.41
N HIS A 475 3.50 -6.69 11.11
CA HIS A 475 2.40 -6.82 12.09
C HIS A 475 2.86 -7.32 13.46
N CYS A 476 4.13 -7.13 13.81
CA CYS A 476 4.69 -7.44 15.13
C CYS A 476 4.33 -8.86 15.59
N THR A 477 4.81 -9.87 14.87
CA THR A 477 4.53 -11.28 15.16
C THR A 477 4.95 -11.64 16.59
N ARG A 478 4.03 -12.27 17.32
CA ARG A 478 4.26 -12.81 18.68
C ARG A 478 4.98 -14.16 18.59
N ASN A 479 5.48 -14.66 19.72
CA ASN A 479 6.19 -15.95 19.86
C ASN A 479 7.62 -15.95 19.28
N ILE A 480 8.24 -14.78 19.20
CA ILE A 480 9.68 -14.65 18.94
C ILE A 480 10.35 -14.48 20.29
N ASP A 481 11.29 -15.37 20.63
CA ASP A 481 12.18 -15.20 21.78
C ASP A 481 13.43 -14.43 21.34
N PRO A 482 13.60 -13.15 21.75
CA PRO A 482 14.76 -12.37 21.33
C PRO A 482 16.09 -12.96 21.81
N LYS A 483 16.14 -13.67 22.95
CA LYS A 483 17.39 -14.25 23.46
C LYS A 483 17.86 -15.42 22.60
N GLN A 484 16.92 -16.21 22.07
CA GLN A 484 17.23 -17.40 21.28
C GLN A 484 17.33 -17.11 19.79
N GLN A 485 16.50 -16.20 19.29
CA GLN A 485 16.33 -15.97 17.85
C GLN A 485 16.82 -14.59 17.40
N GLY A 486 17.09 -13.67 18.34
CA GLY A 486 17.55 -12.33 18.04
C GLY A 486 19.06 -12.20 17.98
N MET A 487 19.52 -11.12 17.37
CA MET A 487 20.92 -10.72 17.38
C MET A 487 21.27 -10.16 18.75
N ARG A 488 22.35 -10.66 19.34
CA ARG A 488 22.94 -10.12 20.56
C ARG A 488 23.88 -8.97 20.22
N LEU A 489 23.58 -7.77 20.72
CA LEU A 489 24.36 -6.57 20.46
C LEU A 489 24.91 -6.00 21.77
N TYR A 490 26.16 -5.53 21.71
CA TYR A 490 26.86 -4.92 22.85
C TYR A 490 27.11 -3.43 22.61
N LYS A 491 27.03 -2.64 23.66
CA LYS A 491 27.28 -1.20 23.58
C LYS A 491 28.75 -0.94 23.20
N LYS A 492 28.95 -0.23 22.10
CA LYS A 492 30.24 0.23 21.59
C LYS A 492 30.53 1.68 21.98
N GLY A 493 29.50 2.51 22.08
CA GLY A 493 29.65 3.94 22.33
C GLY A 493 28.39 4.57 22.90
N GLN A 494 28.57 5.70 23.56
CA GLN A 494 27.46 6.58 23.91
C GLN A 494 26.97 7.32 22.66
N CYS A 495 25.76 7.85 22.73
CA CYS A 495 25.24 8.72 21.67
C CYS A 495 26.13 9.96 21.51
N TYR A 496 26.19 10.52 20.31
CA TYR A 496 26.80 11.83 20.11
C TYR A 496 25.90 12.91 20.76
N GLY A 497 26.43 13.61 21.76
CA GLY A 497 25.71 14.63 22.53
C GLY A 497 25.66 14.26 24.02
N ASN A 498 26.17 15.16 24.87
CA ASN A 498 26.23 14.94 26.31
C ASN A 498 24.82 14.89 26.92
N SER A 499 24.25 13.71 27.15
CA SER A 499 23.21 13.55 28.17
C SER A 499 23.12 12.11 28.67
N PRO A 500 23.50 11.85 29.93
CA PRO A 500 23.13 10.62 30.62
C PRO A 500 21.68 10.77 31.09
N SER A 501 20.75 10.02 30.49
CA SER A 501 19.42 9.83 31.10
C SER A 501 18.86 8.46 30.74
N PRO A 502 18.11 7.82 31.65
CA PRO A 502 17.80 6.40 31.56
C PRO A 502 16.81 6.11 30.43
N ALA A 503 16.77 4.83 30.04
CA ALA A 503 15.76 4.26 29.14
C ALA A 503 14.35 4.77 29.48
N PRO A 504 13.49 5.06 28.48
CA PRO A 504 12.16 5.59 28.73
C PRO A 504 11.34 4.59 29.56
N THR A 505 10.91 5.01 30.76
CA THR A 505 9.95 4.27 31.58
C THR A 505 8.63 4.07 30.83
N PRO A 506 7.91 2.95 31.04
CA PRO A 506 6.63 2.67 30.40
C PRO A 506 5.64 3.83 30.60
N MET A 507 5.19 4.43 29.49
CA MET A 507 4.12 5.42 29.54
C MET A 507 2.82 4.71 29.95
N LYS A 508 2.33 4.99 31.17
CA LYS A 508 0.91 4.78 31.47
C LYS A 508 0.09 5.71 30.56
N PRO A 509 -1.04 5.27 29.99
CA PRO A 509 -1.88 6.12 29.17
C PRO A 509 -2.35 7.32 30.00
N ILE A 510 -1.90 8.52 29.61
CA ILE A 510 -2.42 9.76 30.15
C ILE A 510 -3.66 10.09 29.32
N PRO A 511 -4.87 10.18 29.91
CA PRO A 511 -6.06 10.57 29.19
C PRO A 511 -5.98 12.06 28.86
N HIS A 512 -5.40 12.40 27.71
CA HIS A 512 -5.53 13.74 27.14
C HIS A 512 -6.65 13.74 26.10
N ASN A 513 -7.60 14.64 26.30
CA ASN A 513 -8.74 14.88 25.45
C ASN A 513 -8.29 15.87 24.35
N PRO A 514 -8.07 15.46 23.10
CA PRO A 514 -7.70 16.39 22.06
C PRO A 514 -8.95 17.13 21.60
N ILE A 515 -9.08 18.39 22.01
CA ILE A 515 -10.08 19.31 21.46
C ILE A 515 -9.67 19.58 20.00
N MET A 516 -10.21 18.80 19.06
CA MET A 516 -10.13 19.12 17.64
C MET A 516 -11.00 20.34 17.34
N ARG A 517 -10.38 21.49 17.12
CA ARG A 517 -11.00 22.61 16.38
C ARG A 517 -10.96 22.26 14.90
N ILE A 518 -12.07 21.77 14.37
CA ILE A 518 -12.30 21.65 12.93
C ILE A 518 -12.45 23.07 12.38
N THR A 519 -11.40 23.61 11.75
CA THR A 519 -11.54 24.76 10.85
C THR A 519 -11.91 24.24 9.47
N THR A 520 -13.17 24.40 9.09
CA THR A 520 -13.63 24.23 7.71
C THR A 520 -12.89 25.22 6.78
N PRO A 521 -12.36 24.80 5.63
CA PRO A 521 -11.78 25.72 4.65
C PRO A 521 -12.91 26.50 3.98
N ARG A 522 -13.04 27.78 4.32
CA ARG A 522 -13.89 28.74 3.60
C ARG A 522 -13.21 29.06 2.27
N PRO A 523 -13.90 28.99 1.11
CA PRO A 523 -13.30 29.31 -0.18
C PRO A 523 -12.86 30.78 -0.23
N ARG A 524 -11.59 31.01 -0.56
CA ARG A 524 -11.03 32.34 -0.87
C ARG A 524 -11.67 32.84 -2.16
N ILE A 525 -12.57 33.81 -2.02
CA ILE A 525 -12.98 34.69 -3.11
C ILE A 525 -11.92 35.79 -3.21
N SER A 526 -11.22 35.84 -4.35
CA SER A 526 -10.28 36.90 -4.70
C SER A 526 -11.02 38.24 -4.82
N GLY A 527 -10.49 39.27 -4.16
CA GLY A 527 -11.03 40.62 -4.19
C GLY A 527 -10.43 41.47 -5.31
N THR A 528 -11.33 42.15 -6.04
CA THR A 528 -11.21 43.46 -6.70
C THR A 528 -12.64 43.76 -7.17
N THR A 529 -13.32 44.89 -6.93
CA THR A 529 -12.92 46.29 -6.85
C THR A 529 -14.06 47.07 -6.16
N ARG A 530 -13.77 48.23 -5.56
CA ARG A 530 -14.75 49.18 -4.97
C ARG A 530 -15.79 49.63 -6.01
N ILE A 531 -17.05 49.87 -5.58
CA ILE A 531 -17.79 51.16 -5.67
C ILE A 531 -19.25 51.02 -5.16
N SER A 532 -19.64 52.04 -4.38
CA SER A 532 -20.93 52.65 -4.04
C SER A 532 -22.04 51.94 -3.24
N GLU A 533 -22.41 52.66 -2.18
CA GLU A 533 -23.62 52.67 -1.35
C GLU A 533 -24.93 52.58 -2.15
N ASN A 534 -25.92 51.84 -1.61
CA ASN A 534 -27.18 52.42 -1.12
C ASN A 534 -28.16 51.37 -0.53
N ALA A 535 -28.63 51.70 0.68
CA ALA A 535 -30.01 51.72 1.17
C ALA A 535 -30.94 50.47 1.07
N VAL A 536 -31.32 50.01 2.27
CA VAL A 536 -32.71 49.92 2.80
C VAL A 536 -33.60 48.67 2.52
N SER A 537 -34.15 48.19 3.64
CA SER A 537 -35.47 47.55 3.89
C SER A 537 -35.66 46.02 3.86
N SER A 538 -35.92 45.56 5.09
CA SER A 538 -36.87 44.54 5.56
C SER A 538 -38.05 44.17 4.66
N SER A 539 -38.44 42.88 4.69
CA SER A 539 -39.82 42.44 5.01
C SER A 539 -39.98 40.90 5.04
N THR A 540 -40.44 40.42 6.20
CA THR A 540 -41.48 39.38 6.46
C THR A 540 -41.62 38.08 5.64
N LEU A 541 -41.57 36.99 6.40
CA LEU A 541 -42.57 35.91 6.56
C LEU A 541 -43.59 35.67 5.42
N CYS A 542 -43.68 34.41 4.95
CA CYS A 542 -44.96 33.78 4.71
C CYS A 542 -44.89 32.25 4.81
N ARG A 543 -45.74 31.70 5.68
CA ARG A 543 -46.16 30.30 5.76
C ARG A 543 -47.11 29.99 4.61
N SER A 544 -47.07 28.78 4.05
CA SER A 544 -48.30 28.11 3.63
C SER A 544 -48.18 26.59 3.71
N THR A 545 -49.12 26.03 4.46
CA THR A 545 -49.54 24.64 4.53
C THR A 545 -50.53 24.39 3.41
N MET A 546 -50.49 23.23 2.74
CA MET A 546 -51.66 22.62 2.13
C MET A 546 -51.50 21.10 2.12
N SER A 547 -52.47 20.45 2.75
CA SER A 547 -52.77 19.03 2.76
C SER A 547 -53.68 18.70 1.58
N THR A 548 -53.62 17.50 1.01
CA THR A 548 -54.79 16.62 0.83
C THR A 548 -54.43 15.28 0.15
N THR A 549 -54.67 14.23 0.93
CA THR A 549 -55.19 12.87 0.63
C THR A 549 -55.68 12.52 -0.77
N PHE A 550 -55.34 11.30 -1.22
CA PHE A 550 -56.29 10.38 -1.88
C PHE A 550 -56.01 8.92 -1.49
N MET A 551 -57.08 8.23 -1.08
CA MET A 551 -57.19 6.82 -0.65
C MET A 551 -57.89 6.02 -1.74
N LEU A 552 -57.53 4.74 -1.93
CA LEU A 552 -58.41 3.59 -2.31
C LEU A 552 -57.53 2.32 -2.31
N LEU A 553 -57.68 1.34 -1.39
CA LEU A 553 -58.65 0.20 -1.34
C LEU A 553 -58.44 -0.76 -2.56
N VAL A 554 -58.30 -2.10 -2.49
CA VAL A 554 -58.86 -3.14 -1.62
C VAL A 554 -58.24 -4.54 -1.89
N ALA A 555 -58.24 -5.37 -0.82
CA ALA A 555 -58.34 -6.85 -0.66
C ALA A 555 -57.42 -7.90 -1.33
N VAL A 556 -56.69 -8.60 -0.43
CA VAL A 556 -56.78 -10.03 -0.03
C VAL A 556 -57.23 -11.09 -1.06
N VAL A 557 -56.35 -12.07 -1.33
CA VAL A 557 -56.70 -13.50 -1.46
C VAL A 557 -55.59 -14.37 -0.83
N ILE A 558 -56.03 -15.32 0.00
CA ILE A 558 -55.26 -16.40 0.65
C ILE A 558 -55.09 -17.57 -0.32
N ALA A 559 -53.91 -18.20 -0.35
CA ALA A 559 -53.81 -19.63 -0.68
C ALA A 559 -52.58 -20.28 -0.03
N LYS A 560 -52.85 -21.13 0.96
CA LYS A 560 -51.97 -22.20 1.47
C LYS A 560 -51.79 -23.26 0.37
N VAL A 561 -50.58 -23.77 0.16
CA VAL A 561 -50.35 -25.21 -0.06
C VAL A 561 -49.02 -25.59 0.59
N ALA A 562 -49.13 -26.43 1.62
CA ALA A 562 -48.08 -27.30 2.13
C ALA A 562 -48.29 -28.69 1.53
N PHE A 563 -47.21 -29.44 1.26
CA PHE A 563 -47.00 -30.89 1.51
C PHE A 563 -45.83 -31.46 0.66
N PRO A 564 -45.24 -32.62 1.00
CA PRO A 564 -43.87 -32.67 1.53
C PRO A 564 -42.92 -33.61 0.75
N TYR A 565 -41.69 -33.69 1.27
CA TYR A 565 -40.77 -34.84 1.31
C TYR A 565 -41.19 -36.17 0.66
N THR A 566 -40.29 -36.72 -0.15
CA THR A 566 -39.90 -38.14 -0.09
C THR A 566 -38.40 -38.29 -0.36
N LEU A 567 -37.76 -39.16 0.43
CA LEU A 567 -36.39 -39.63 0.32
C LEU A 567 -36.13 -40.42 -0.98
N GLU A 568 -34.99 -40.17 -1.62
CA GLU A 568 -33.85 -41.09 -1.80
C GLU A 568 -32.62 -40.32 -2.28
#